data_AF-A0A376Y4X0-F1
#
_entry.id   AF-A0A376Y4X0-F1
#
_cell.length_a   1.000
_cell.length_b   1.000
_cell.length_c   1.000
_cell.angle_alpha   90.00
_cell.angle_beta   90.00
_cell.angle_gamma   90.00
#
_symmetry.space_group_name_H-M   'P 1'
#
loop_
_entity.id
_entity.type
_entity.pdbx_description
1 polymer ?
#
loop_
_entity_poly.entity_id
_entity_poly.type
_entity_poly.pdbx_seq_one_letter_code
_entity_poly.pdbx_strand_id
1 'polypeptide(L)'
;MSYQYSQEAKERISKLGQSEIVNFINEISPTLRRKAFGCLPKVPGFRAGHPTEIKEKQKRLIGYMFQSHPSSEERKAWKSFSLFWQFWAEEKIDKSFSMI
;
A
#
# COMPACT_ATOMS: atom_id res chain seq x y z
N MET A 1 4.12 5.42 -17.58
CA MET A 1 3.55 4.05 -17.67
C MET A 1 2.54 3.86 -16.55
N SER A 2 1.35 3.29 -16.79
CA SER A 2 0.43 2.91 -15.70
C SER A 2 0.58 1.42 -15.42
N TYR A 3 1.49 1.06 -14.51
CA TYR A 3 1.58 -0.31 -14.03
C TYR A 3 0.30 -0.68 -13.26
N GLN A 4 -0.30 -1.80 -13.60
CA GLN A 4 -1.43 -2.39 -12.88
C GLN A 4 -1.11 -3.85 -12.57
N TYR A 5 -1.35 -4.29 -11.34
CA TYR A 5 -1.21 -5.70 -10.99
C TYR A 5 -2.18 -6.54 -11.82
N SER A 6 -1.67 -7.61 -12.42
CA SER A 6 -2.51 -8.67 -13.00
C SER A 6 -3.32 -9.35 -11.90
N GLN A 7 -4.44 -9.96 -12.28
CA GLN A 7 -5.29 -10.71 -11.35
C GLN A 7 -4.52 -11.83 -10.64
N GLU A 8 -3.68 -12.56 -11.38
CA GLU A 8 -2.80 -13.59 -10.83
C GLU A 8 -1.84 -13.04 -9.77
N ALA A 9 -1.22 -11.87 -10.04
CA ALA A 9 -0.32 -11.25 -9.08
C ALA A 9 -1.06 -10.84 -7.79
N LYS A 10 -2.27 -10.28 -7.93
CA LYS A 10 -3.13 -9.95 -6.79
C LYS A 10 -3.45 -11.19 -5.96
N GLU A 11 -3.84 -12.29 -6.60
CA GLU A 11 -4.15 -13.55 -5.92
C GLU A 11 -2.94 -14.15 -5.19
N ARG A 12 -1.75 -14.12 -5.80
CA ARG A 12 -0.52 -14.55 -5.12
C ARG A 12 -0.23 -13.72 -3.87
N ILE A 13 -0.40 -12.41 -3.97
CA ILE A 13 -0.18 -11.48 -2.84
C ILE A 13 -1.23 -11.71 -1.75
N SER A 14 -2.51 -11.85 -2.10
CA SER A 14 -3.58 -12.09 -1.11
C SER A 14 -3.42 -13.45 -0.40
N LYS A 15 -2.81 -14.45 -1.04
CA LYS A 15 -2.48 -15.74 -0.40
C LYS A 15 -1.42 -15.64 0.72
N LEU A 16 -0.63 -14.56 0.78
CA LEU A 16 0.31 -14.33 1.88
C LEU A 16 -0.43 -14.07 3.21
N GLY A 17 -1.69 -13.62 3.15
CA GLY A 17 -2.49 -13.31 4.34
C GLY A 17 -2.32 -11.87 4.82
N GLN A 18 -3.34 -11.38 5.54
CA GLN A 18 -3.40 -9.98 5.97
C GLN A 18 -2.26 -9.62 6.94
N SER A 19 -1.88 -10.55 7.82
CA SER A 19 -0.81 -10.35 8.80
C SER A 19 0.54 -10.08 8.12
N GLU A 20 0.89 -10.85 7.10
CA GLU A 20 2.15 -10.69 6.38
C GLU A 20 2.22 -9.35 5.65
N ILE A 21 1.13 -8.93 5.02
CA ILE A 21 1.08 -7.62 4.36
C ILE A 21 1.20 -6.48 5.39
N VAL A 22 0.57 -6.61 6.56
CA VAL A 22 0.69 -5.64 7.65
C VAL A 22 2.12 -5.58 8.20
N ASN A 23 2.76 -6.73 8.40
CA ASN A 23 4.14 -6.82 8.87
C ASN A 23 5.10 -6.16 7.87
N PHE A 24 4.98 -6.51 6.59
CA PHE A 24 5.74 -5.89 5.51
C PHE A 24 5.60 -4.37 5.48
N ILE A 25 4.37 -3.83 5.56
CA ILE A 25 4.16 -2.38 5.61
C ILE A 25 4.86 -1.77 6.84
N ASN A 26 4.83 -2.46 7.98
CA ASN A 26 5.43 -1.97 9.22
C ASN A 26 6.96 -1.95 9.21
N GLU A 27 7.62 -2.71 8.33
CA GLU A 27 9.08 -2.67 8.14
C GLU A 27 9.57 -1.34 7.54
N ILE A 28 8.69 -0.63 6.84
CA ILE A 28 9.01 0.62 6.14
C ILE A 28 8.99 1.78 7.13
N SER A 29 9.91 2.73 6.99
CA SER A 29 9.94 3.89 7.90
C SER A 29 8.60 4.66 7.91
N PRO A 30 8.21 5.23 9.07
CA PRO A 30 6.97 5.99 9.18
C PRO A 30 6.85 7.14 8.16
N THR A 31 7.98 7.75 7.79
CA THR A 31 8.04 8.85 6.82
C THR A 31 7.64 8.40 5.42
N LEU A 32 8.21 7.29 4.93
CA LEU A 32 7.87 6.74 3.62
C LEU A 32 6.46 6.13 3.59
N ARG A 33 6.04 5.48 4.68
CA ARG A 33 4.66 5.01 4.81
C ARG A 33 3.65 6.15 4.65
N ARG A 34 3.90 7.30 5.28
CA ARG A 34 3.02 8.48 5.16
C ARG A 34 2.93 8.95 3.71
N LYS A 35 4.04 8.91 2.96
CA LYS A 35 4.05 9.25 1.52
C LYS A 35 3.16 8.29 0.71
N ALA A 36 3.31 6.98 0.91
CA ALA A 36 2.51 5.97 0.20
C ALA A 36 1.01 6.13 0.50
N PHE A 37 0.65 6.30 1.79
CA PHE A 37 -0.73 6.56 2.22
C PHE A 37 -1.27 7.92 1.77
N GLY A 38 -0.43 8.83 1.30
CA GLY A 38 -0.83 10.07 0.65
C GLY A 38 -1.55 9.86 -0.68
N CYS A 39 -1.34 8.71 -1.34
CA CYS A 39 -2.03 8.35 -2.58
C CYS A 39 -3.46 7.82 -2.35
N LEU A 40 -3.79 7.45 -1.11
CA LEU A 40 -5.15 7.02 -0.75
C LEU A 40 -6.03 8.22 -0.44
N PRO A 41 -7.36 8.13 -0.69
CA PRO A 41 -8.31 9.17 -0.30
C PRO A 41 -8.19 9.55 1.18
N LYS A 42 -8.46 10.81 1.48
CA LYS A 42 -8.61 11.27 2.86
C LYS A 42 -9.69 10.46 3.56
N VAL A 43 -9.49 10.18 4.85
CA VAL A 43 -10.49 9.50 5.66
C VAL A 43 -11.32 10.57 6.38
N PRO A 44 -12.65 10.66 6.13
CA PRO A 44 -13.50 11.61 6.84
C PRO A 44 -13.42 11.43 8.36
N GLY A 45 -13.37 12.52 9.11
CA GLY A 45 -13.26 12.50 10.57
C GLY A 45 -11.84 12.36 11.12
N PHE A 46 -10.83 12.21 10.26
CA PHE A 46 -9.43 12.13 10.67
C PHE A 46 -8.62 13.34 10.24
N ARG A 47 -7.65 13.73 11.07
CA ARG A 47 -6.66 14.76 10.72
C ARG A 47 -5.65 14.18 9.73
N ALA A 48 -5.47 14.86 8.60
CA ALA A 48 -4.57 14.42 7.54
C ALA A 48 -3.12 14.19 8.05
N GLY A 49 -2.55 13.04 7.73
CA GLY A 49 -1.19 12.64 8.10
C GLY A 49 -0.98 12.23 9.56
N HIS A 50 -2.03 12.30 10.38
CA HIS A 50 -1.99 11.91 11.79
C HIS A 50 -1.89 10.38 11.94
N PRO A 51 -1.19 9.83 12.95
CA PRO A 51 -1.01 8.38 13.10
C PRO A 51 -2.31 7.57 13.10
N THR A 52 -3.40 8.13 13.63
CA THR A 52 -4.72 7.47 13.62
C THR A 52 -5.33 7.39 12.21
N GLU A 53 -5.13 8.41 11.37
CA GLU A 53 -5.55 8.36 9.96
C GLU A 53 -4.75 7.29 9.22
N ILE A 54 -3.45 7.20 9.48
CA ILE A 54 -2.56 6.22 8.85
C ILE A 54 -2.98 4.79 9.18
N LYS A 55 -3.32 4.50 10.45
CA LYS A 55 -3.85 3.19 10.85
C LYS A 55 -5.16 2.85 10.12
N GLU A 56 -6.07 3.80 10.01
CA GLU A 56 -7.34 3.59 9.31
C GLU A 56 -7.14 3.41 7.80
N LYS A 57 -6.23 4.18 7.19
CA LYS A 57 -5.83 3.99 5.79
C LYS A 57 -5.20 2.62 5.55
N GLN A 58 -4.39 2.12 6.48
CA GLN A 58 -3.84 0.76 6.41
C GLN A 58 -4.94 -0.30 6.48
N LYS A 59 -5.90 -0.17 7.40
CA LYS A 59 -7.06 -1.07 7.47
C LYS A 59 -7.84 -1.10 6.16
N ARG A 60 -8.11 0.07 5.57
CA ARG A 60 -8.82 0.17 4.28
C ARG A 60 -8.02 -0.42 3.13
N LEU A 61 -6.71 -0.17 3.06
CA LEU A 61 -5.81 -0.77 2.07
C LEU A 61 -5.91 -2.30 2.10
N ILE A 62 -5.77 -2.90 3.28
CA ILE A 62 -5.90 -4.35 3.46
C ILE A 62 -7.30 -4.81 3.05
N GLY A 63 -8.36 -4.11 3.46
CA GLY A 63 -9.73 -4.40 3.03
C GLY A 63 -9.85 -4.48 1.51
N TYR A 64 -9.37 -3.48 0.78
CA TYR A 64 -9.43 -3.44 -0.68
C TYR A 64 -8.54 -4.47 -1.39
N MET A 65 -7.43 -4.90 -0.78
CA MET A 65 -6.58 -5.94 -1.37
C MET A 65 -7.18 -7.36 -1.22
N PHE A 66 -8.03 -7.56 -0.22
CA PHE A 66 -8.62 -8.87 0.10
C PHE A 66 -10.10 -9.01 -0.29
N GLN A 67 -10.80 -7.90 -0.52
CA GLN A 67 -12.19 -7.89 -0.99
C GLN A 67 -12.19 -7.67 -2.49
N SER A 68 -12.51 -8.71 -3.27
CA SER A 68 -12.57 -8.69 -4.73
C SER A 68 -13.74 -7.83 -5.23
N HIS A 69 -13.56 -6.50 -5.24
CA HIS A 69 -14.51 -5.58 -5.83
C HIS A 69 -13.81 -4.62 -6.78
N PRO A 70 -14.06 -4.72 -8.11
CA PRO A 70 -13.47 -3.82 -9.09
C PRO A 70 -13.98 -2.40 -8.83
N SER A 71 -13.15 -1.60 -8.18
CA SER A 71 -13.47 -0.23 -7.77
C SER A 71 -12.30 0.71 -8.04
N SER A 72 -12.58 2.02 -8.07
CA SER A 72 -11.51 3.02 -8.20
C SER A 72 -10.56 2.98 -6.99
N GLU A 73 -11.10 2.60 -5.85
CA GLU A 73 -10.49 2.44 -4.55
C GLU A 73 -9.54 1.26 -4.54
N GLU A 74 -9.95 0.12 -5.10
CA GLU A 74 -9.09 -1.05 -5.29
C GLU A 74 -7.87 -0.70 -6.15
N ARG A 75 -8.05 0.03 -7.27
CA ARG A 75 -6.93 0.48 -8.10
C ARG A 75 -5.97 1.40 -7.34
N LYS A 76 -6.50 2.32 -6.52
CA LYS A 76 -5.68 3.19 -5.65
C LYS A 76 -4.95 2.40 -4.56
N ALA A 77 -5.60 1.38 -4.00
CA ALA A 77 -5.02 0.47 -3.02
C ALA A 77 -3.81 -0.27 -3.61
N TRP A 78 -3.98 -0.92 -4.75
CA TRP A 78 -2.89 -1.60 -5.44
C TRP A 78 -1.76 -0.67 -5.87
N LYS A 79 -2.08 0.55 -6.33
CA LYS A 79 -1.06 1.57 -6.63
C LYS A 79 -0.29 1.99 -5.37
N SER A 80 -0.99 2.20 -4.26
CA SER A 80 -0.37 2.48 -2.96
C SER A 80 0.50 1.30 -2.51
N PHE A 81 0.08 0.07 -2.79
CA PHE A 81 0.83 -1.13 -2.46
C PHE A 81 2.16 -1.23 -3.22
N SER A 82 2.18 -0.88 -4.51
CA SER A 82 3.43 -0.80 -5.28
C SER A 82 4.43 0.19 -4.67
N LEU A 83 3.96 1.32 -4.12
CA LEU A 83 4.83 2.30 -3.48
C LEU A 83 5.48 1.75 -2.20
N PHE A 84 4.79 0.89 -1.44
CA PHE A 84 5.42 0.22 -0.30
C PHE A 84 6.56 -0.69 -0.73
N TRP A 85 6.39 -1.47 -1.81
CA TRP A 85 7.47 -2.26 -2.41
C TRP A 85 8.66 -1.41 -2.84
N GLN A 86 8.39 -0.29 -3.53
CA GLN A 86 9.43 0.63 -3.95
C GLN A 86 10.20 1.18 -2.74
N PHE A 87 9.50 1.71 -1.74
CA PHE A 87 10.12 2.30 -0.56
C PHE A 87 10.88 1.28 0.29
N TRP A 88 10.33 0.08 0.43
CA TRP A 88 11.04 -1.01 1.11
C TRP A 88 12.34 -1.36 0.37
N ALA A 89 12.30 -1.46 -0.97
CA ALA A 89 13.50 -1.73 -1.76
C ALA A 89 14.53 -0.60 -1.65
N GLU A 90 14.09 0.66 -1.71
CA GLU A 90 14.95 1.83 -1.51
C GLU A 90 15.62 1.80 -0.12
N GLU A 91 14.90 1.46 0.95
CA GLU A 91 15.45 1.41 2.31
C GLU A 91 16.36 0.22 2.58
N LYS A 92 16.08 -0.95 1.98
CA LYS A 92 16.74 -2.21 2.33
C LYS A 92 17.84 -2.63 1.36
N ILE A 93 17.73 -2.23 0.10
CA ILE A 93 18.61 -2.71 -0.98
C ILE A 93 19.63 -1.63 -1.38
N ASP A 94 19.50 -0.39 -0.85
CA ASP A 94 20.40 0.76 -1.04
C ASP A 94 20.93 0.90 -2.47
N LYS A 95 20.04 0.67 -3.44
CA LYS A 95 20.29 0.88 -4.87
C LYS A 95 19.00 1.39 -5.46
N SER A 96 19.06 2.62 -5.96
CA SER A 96 18.09 3.32 -6.78
C SER A 96 17.38 2.36 -7.77
N PHE A 97 16.28 1.77 -7.31
CA PHE A 97 15.37 1.00 -8.14
C PHE A 97 14.48 2.02 -8.86
N SER A 98 15.01 2.57 -9.97
CA SER A 98 14.16 3.27 -10.92
C SER A 98 13.26 2.22 -11.58
N MET A 99 11.99 2.14 -11.18
CA MET A 99 10.98 1.46 -11.97
C MET A 99 10.80 2.28 -13.25
N ILE A 100 11.53 1.88 -14.31
CA ILE A 100 11.38 2.37 -15.68
C ILE A 100 10.14 1.75 -16.29
#